data_AF-A0AA36IY95-F1
#
_entry.id   AF-A0AA36IY95-F1
#
_cell.length_a   1.000
_cell.length_b   1.000
_cell.length_c   1.000
_cell.angle_alpha   90.00
_cell.angle_beta   90.00
_cell.angle_gamma   90.00
#
_symmetry.space_group_name_H-M   'P 1'
#
loop_
_entity.id
_entity.type
_entity.pdbx_description
1 polymer ?
#
loop_
_entity_poly.entity_id
_entity_poly.type
_entity_poly.pdbx_seq_one_letter_code
_entity_poly.pdbx_strand_id
1 'polypeptide(L)'
;MRLVYGRLLRMQAHFEIPLEVRLHAAQSLGRLGRHSAALKLNYAHVLYAHGGKAKRVSYSTSHAETLAAISGMEASSMVATRLTELWLPDKQPTLEKLILYQESGSPLFPVDAATDCRDFFELATGSKSLPQDKLQRLYLLAIKEARVTGRLRNFMLIPTQCMTADALTKPMVSFVLNKVLSSGYVPFWNEDKHPALVRRLPTLAEISEEDLYKADDRSRRKFWREGPILQAQHVLR
;
A
#
# COMPACT_ATOMS: atom_id res chain seq x y z
N MET A 1 -9.14 -35.70 20.08
CA MET A 1 -8.29 -35.39 18.91
C MET A 1 -8.51 -33.92 18.54
N ARG A 2 -7.68 -32.99 19.05
CA ARG A 2 -7.86 -31.54 18.84
C ARG A 2 -7.04 -31.08 17.64
N LEU A 3 -7.70 -30.86 16.50
CA LEU A 3 -7.10 -30.25 15.30
C LEU A 3 -7.18 -28.73 15.45
N VAL A 4 -6.04 -28.09 15.73
CA VAL A 4 -5.90 -26.63 15.80
C VAL A 4 -5.28 -26.17 14.47
N TYR A 5 -6.10 -25.67 13.55
CA TYR A 5 -5.64 -25.08 12.29
C TYR A 5 -5.46 -23.57 12.43
N GLY A 6 -4.21 -23.11 12.56
CA GLY A 6 -3.82 -21.71 12.34
C GLY A 6 -3.30 -21.54 10.91
N ARG A 7 -4.02 -20.82 10.05
CA ARG A 7 -3.59 -20.46 8.68
C ARG A 7 -3.69 -18.97 8.51
N LEU A 8 -2.59 -18.31 8.15
CA LEU A 8 -2.54 -16.87 8.11
C LEU A 8 -1.34 -16.39 7.26
N LEU A 9 -1.62 -15.67 6.17
CA LEU A 9 -0.70 -14.96 5.27
C LEU A 9 -1.55 -14.13 4.29
N ARG A 10 -1.34 -12.81 4.17
CA ARG A 10 -1.83 -12.01 3.02
C ARG A 10 -1.02 -10.73 2.79
N MET A 11 -0.55 -10.52 1.56
CA MET A 11 -0.66 -9.22 0.88
C MET A 11 -0.33 -9.41 -0.60
N GLN A 12 -1.05 -8.70 -1.47
CA GLN A 12 -0.73 -8.52 -2.88
C GLN A 12 -0.22 -7.10 -3.08
N ALA A 13 0.87 -6.97 -3.83
CA ALA A 13 1.24 -5.72 -4.45
C ALA A 13 0.48 -5.59 -5.77
N HIS A 14 -0.32 -4.53 -5.90
CA HIS A 14 -0.88 -4.13 -7.18
C HIS A 14 0.06 -3.10 -7.80
N PHE A 15 0.51 -3.38 -9.02
CA PHE A 15 1.30 -2.45 -9.82
C PHE A 15 0.39 -1.69 -10.76
N GLU A 16 0.40 -0.36 -10.65
CA GLU A 16 -0.13 0.51 -11.70
C GLU A 16 0.95 0.64 -12.79
N ILE A 17 0.60 0.24 -14.01
CA ILE A 17 1.19 0.85 -15.21
C ILE A 17 0.27 2.02 -15.53
N PRO A 18 0.73 3.28 -15.48
CA PRO A 18 -0.12 4.41 -15.84
C PRO A 18 -0.39 4.34 -17.35
N LEU A 19 -1.52 3.76 -17.74
CA LEU A 19 -2.12 4.03 -19.03
C LEU A 19 -2.70 5.44 -18.95
N GLU A 20 -2.14 6.37 -19.72
CA GLU A 20 -2.75 7.67 -20.01
C GLU A 20 -4.19 7.44 -20.49
N VAL A 21 -5.16 7.55 -19.58
CA VAL A 21 -6.56 7.67 -19.94
C VAL A 21 -6.96 9.10 -19.62
N ARG A 22 -7.15 9.85 -20.71
CA ARG A 22 -7.57 11.25 -20.81
C ARG A 22 -8.45 11.69 -19.64
N LEU A 23 -7.99 12.75 -18.98
CA LEU A 23 -8.74 13.63 -18.09
C LEU A 23 -10.03 14.09 -18.77
N HIS A 24 -11.18 13.63 -18.30
CA HIS A 24 -12.38 14.47 -18.23
C HIS A 24 -13.24 14.04 -17.03
N ALA A 25 -13.69 15.05 -16.27
CA ALA A 25 -14.66 15.00 -15.17
C ALA A 25 -14.20 14.50 -13.79
N ALA A 26 -13.55 15.38 -13.02
CA ALA A 26 -13.66 15.38 -11.54
C ALA A 26 -13.34 16.76 -10.91
N GLN A 27 -13.55 17.87 -11.63
CA GLN A 27 -13.32 19.23 -11.09
C GLN A 27 -14.55 19.84 -10.38
N SER A 28 -15.64 19.10 -10.20
CA SER A 28 -16.84 19.61 -9.53
C SER A 28 -17.33 18.62 -8.48
N LEU A 29 -16.70 18.57 -7.31
CA LEU A 29 -17.30 18.04 -6.09
C LEU A 29 -16.64 18.72 -4.88
N GLY A 30 -16.84 20.03 -4.82
CA GLY A 30 -16.80 20.75 -3.56
C GLY A 30 -17.97 20.29 -2.70
N ARG A 31 -17.68 19.98 -1.43
CA ARG A 31 -18.64 19.71 -0.33
C ARG A 31 -19.66 18.60 -0.62
N LEU A 32 -19.42 17.39 -0.12
CA LEU A 32 -20.44 16.53 0.51
C LEU A 32 -19.79 15.25 1.08
N GLY A 33 -20.42 14.74 2.14
CA GLY A 33 -19.87 13.74 3.06
C GLY A 33 -19.72 12.33 2.49
N ARG A 34 -19.18 11.45 3.35
CA ARG A 34 -19.17 9.98 3.33
C ARG A 34 -19.83 9.34 2.08
N HIS A 35 -19.13 9.38 0.95
CA HIS A 35 -19.45 8.58 -0.22
C HIS A 35 -18.16 8.01 -0.79
N SER A 36 -18.25 6.75 -1.21
CA SER A 36 -17.14 5.88 -1.59
C SER A 36 -16.13 6.58 -2.48
N ALA A 37 -14.89 6.65 -2.00
CA ALA A 37 -13.76 6.90 -2.89
C ALA A 37 -13.73 5.73 -3.89
N ALA A 38 -14.19 5.95 -5.11
CA ALA A 38 -13.94 5.03 -6.21
C ALA A 38 -12.41 4.93 -6.35
N LEU A 39 -11.85 3.84 -5.84
CA LEU A 39 -10.45 3.49 -5.99
C LEU A 39 -10.17 3.43 -7.49
N LYS A 40 -9.28 4.28 -8.00
CA LYS A 40 -8.87 4.34 -9.42
C LYS A 40 -8.00 3.15 -9.85
N LEU A 41 -8.14 2.00 -9.19
CA LEU A 41 -7.40 0.76 -9.44
C LEU A 41 -8.34 -0.22 -10.15
N ASN A 42 -8.78 0.10 -11.35
CA ASN A 42 -9.75 -0.76 -12.05
C ASN A 42 -9.09 -1.83 -12.91
N TYR A 43 -7.90 -1.58 -13.45
CA TYR A 43 -7.21 -2.53 -14.32
C TYR A 43 -5.75 -2.73 -13.88
N ALA A 44 -5.30 -3.96 -13.89
CA ALA A 44 -3.95 -4.35 -13.49
C ALA A 44 -3.47 -5.56 -14.29
N HIS A 45 -2.14 -5.62 -14.46
CA HIS A 45 -1.45 -6.83 -14.92
C HIS A 45 -0.72 -7.45 -13.73
N VAL A 46 -0.76 -8.79 -13.63
CA VAL A 46 -0.07 -9.51 -12.57
C VAL A 46 1.41 -9.66 -12.96
N LEU A 47 2.27 -8.86 -12.35
CA LEU A 47 3.73 -8.93 -12.55
C LEU A 47 4.41 -9.94 -11.61
N TYR A 48 3.83 -10.13 -10.42
CA TYR A 48 4.33 -11.05 -9.41
C TYR A 48 3.16 -11.56 -8.56
N ALA A 49 3.17 -12.86 -8.26
CA ALA A 49 2.23 -13.46 -7.33
C ALA A 49 2.95 -14.52 -6.51
N HIS A 50 2.73 -14.50 -5.20
CA HIS A 50 3.28 -15.49 -4.29
C HIS A 50 2.25 -15.87 -3.23
N GLY A 51 2.02 -17.17 -3.10
CA GLY A 51 1.25 -17.77 -2.02
C GLY A 51 2.16 -18.68 -1.22
N GLY A 52 2.33 -18.39 0.07
CA GLY A 52 3.07 -19.24 0.99
C GLY A 52 2.16 -19.89 2.02
N LYS A 53 2.67 -20.91 2.70
CA LYS A 53 2.16 -21.30 4.03
C LYS A 53 3.19 -20.83 5.06
N ALA A 54 2.72 -20.20 6.14
CA ALA A 54 3.61 -19.79 7.20
C ALA A 54 4.26 -21.03 7.83
N LYS A 55 5.60 -21.05 7.87
CA LYS A 55 6.35 -22.15 8.51
C LYS A 55 6.22 -22.14 10.04
N ARG A 56 5.82 -21.00 10.62
CA ARG A 56 5.61 -20.79 12.07
C ARG A 56 4.19 -20.28 12.30
N VAL A 57 3.61 -20.63 13.44
CA VAL A 57 2.28 -20.16 13.84
C VAL A 57 2.37 -18.67 14.17
N SER A 58 1.61 -17.85 13.46
CA SER A 58 1.41 -16.45 13.81
C SER A 58 0.51 -16.34 15.04
N TYR A 59 0.88 -15.49 16.00
CA TYR A 59 0.09 -15.28 17.23
C TYR A 59 -1.29 -14.67 16.99
N SER A 60 -1.46 -13.94 15.89
CA SER A 60 -2.71 -13.28 15.52
C SER A 60 -2.84 -13.09 14.01
N THR A 61 -4.04 -12.73 13.56
CA THR A 61 -4.31 -12.35 12.17
C THR A 61 -3.46 -11.15 11.74
N SER A 62 -3.45 -10.10 12.55
CA SER A 62 -2.66 -8.88 12.30
C SER A 62 -1.16 -9.14 12.19
N HIS A 63 -0.62 -10.11 12.95
CA HIS A 63 0.80 -10.45 12.91
C HIS A 63 1.20 -11.05 11.55
N ALA A 64 0.41 -11.97 11.01
CA ALA A 64 0.75 -12.57 9.72
C ALA A 64 0.51 -11.64 8.54
N GLU A 65 -0.50 -10.76 8.63
CA GLU A 65 -0.73 -9.69 7.67
C GLU A 65 0.46 -8.72 7.64
N THR A 66 1.01 -8.39 8.82
CA THR A 66 2.21 -7.54 8.91
C THR A 66 3.39 -8.17 8.18
N LEU A 67 3.65 -9.47 8.39
CA LEU A 67 4.75 -10.19 7.73
C LEU A 67 4.57 -10.26 6.22
N ALA A 68 3.36 -10.59 5.78
CA ALA A 68 3.06 -10.68 4.37
C ALA A 68 3.09 -9.31 3.68
N ALA A 69 2.71 -8.24 4.37
CA ALA A 69 2.83 -6.88 3.89
C ALA A 69 4.28 -6.45 3.67
N ILE A 70 5.19 -6.77 4.59
CA ILE A 70 6.63 -6.50 4.43
C ILE A 70 7.18 -7.22 3.19
N SER A 71 6.92 -8.52 3.06
CA SER A 71 7.38 -9.29 1.90
C SER A 71 6.80 -8.74 0.59
N GLY A 72 5.53 -8.35 0.58
CA GLY A 72 4.90 -7.70 -0.57
C GLY A 72 5.50 -6.33 -0.89
N MET A 73 5.85 -5.54 0.13
CA MET A 73 6.48 -4.23 0.00
C MET A 73 7.89 -4.33 -0.59
N GLU A 74 8.68 -5.32 -0.18
CA GLU A 74 10.04 -5.56 -0.74
C GLU A 74 9.96 -5.95 -2.22
N ALA A 75 9.10 -6.93 -2.55
CA ALA A 75 8.90 -7.36 -3.93
C ALA A 75 8.38 -6.22 -4.82
N SER A 76 7.50 -5.38 -4.28
CA SER A 76 6.96 -4.22 -5.02
C SER A 76 7.93 -3.08 -5.20
N SER A 77 8.74 -2.78 -4.20
CA SER A 77 9.79 -1.78 -4.32
C SER A 77 10.80 -2.18 -5.41
N MET A 78 11.15 -3.48 -5.50
CA MET A 78 12.03 -3.98 -6.56
C MET A 78 11.42 -3.81 -7.95
N VAL A 79 10.19 -4.29 -8.16
CA VAL A 79 9.52 -4.20 -9.47
C VAL A 79 9.29 -2.73 -9.86
N ALA A 80 8.87 -1.87 -8.93
CA ALA A 80 8.69 -0.45 -9.18
C ALA A 80 10.01 0.23 -9.59
N THR A 81 11.12 -0.13 -8.94
CA THR A 81 12.45 0.38 -9.30
C THR A 81 12.86 -0.08 -10.70
N ARG A 82 12.60 -1.34 -11.05
CA ARG A 82 12.90 -1.87 -12.40
C ARG A 82 12.04 -1.25 -13.50
N LEU A 83 10.75 -1.02 -13.24
CA LEU A 83 9.89 -0.28 -14.17
C LEU A 83 10.36 1.18 -14.32
N THR A 84 10.77 1.79 -13.21
CA THR A 84 11.33 3.16 -13.22
C THR A 84 12.60 3.22 -14.06
N GLU A 85 13.52 2.28 -13.88
CA GLU A 85 14.75 2.16 -14.68
C GLU A 85 14.46 2.13 -16.18
N LEU A 86 13.44 1.39 -16.62
CA LEU A 86 13.03 1.31 -18.03
C LEU A 86 12.40 2.59 -18.57
N TRP A 87 11.82 3.42 -17.70
CA TRP A 87 11.12 4.65 -18.09
C TRP A 87 11.98 5.91 -17.97
N LEU A 88 13.14 5.82 -17.32
CA LEU A 88 14.07 6.94 -17.24
C LEU A 88 14.62 7.26 -18.64
N PRO A 89 14.76 8.55 -18.98
CA PRO A 89 15.34 8.96 -20.27
C PRO A 89 16.83 8.58 -20.38
N ASP A 90 17.50 8.41 -19.25
CA ASP A 90 18.89 7.98 -19.18
C ASP A 90 19.01 6.53 -19.61
N LYS A 91 19.75 6.27 -20.69
CA LYS A 91 19.97 4.91 -21.21
C LYS A 91 20.59 3.95 -20.18
N GLN A 92 21.35 4.48 -19.23
CA GLN A 92 21.97 3.75 -18.12
C GLN A 92 21.95 4.63 -16.86
N PRO A 93 20.90 4.55 -16.02
CA PRO A 93 20.85 5.30 -14.77
C PRO A 93 21.92 4.79 -13.80
N THR A 94 22.51 5.70 -13.02
CA THR A 94 23.50 5.34 -12.01
C THR A 94 22.85 4.55 -10.85
N LEU A 95 23.64 3.71 -10.19
CA LEU A 95 23.17 2.94 -9.04
C LEU A 95 22.64 3.83 -7.91
N GLU A 96 23.29 4.97 -7.66
CA GLU A 96 22.87 5.95 -6.66
C GLU A 96 21.46 6.49 -6.94
N LYS A 97 21.15 6.77 -8.21
CA LYS A 97 19.82 7.24 -8.62
C LYS A 97 18.76 6.15 -8.43
N LEU A 98 19.09 4.90 -8.73
CA LEU A 98 18.19 3.77 -8.51
C LEU A 98 17.93 3.53 -7.02
N ILE A 99 18.97 3.62 -6.18
CA ILE A 99 18.83 3.54 -4.72
C ILE A 99 17.91 4.65 -4.20
N LEU A 100 18.07 5.88 -4.70
CA LEU A 100 17.20 6.99 -4.30
C LEU A 100 15.73 6.72 -4.63
N TYR A 101 15.42 6.19 -5.83
CA TYR A 101 14.05 5.80 -6.19
C TYR A 101 13.52 4.64 -5.35
N GLN A 102 14.38 3.68 -4.99
CA GLN A 102 13.99 2.57 -4.14
C GLN A 102 13.64 3.04 -2.71
N GLU A 103 14.41 3.97 -2.14
CA GLU A 103 14.22 4.47 -0.77
C GLU A 103 13.12 5.54 -0.63
N SER A 104 13.00 6.44 -1.60
CA SER A 104 11.96 7.49 -1.62
C SER A 104 10.64 7.05 -2.27
N GLY A 105 10.66 5.96 -3.04
CA GLY A 105 9.54 5.57 -3.88
C GLY A 105 9.51 6.35 -5.20
N SER A 106 9.21 5.65 -6.29
CA SER A 106 9.08 6.27 -7.60
C SER A 106 7.70 6.92 -7.78
N PRO A 107 7.63 8.22 -8.15
CA PRO A 107 6.36 8.84 -8.49
C PRO A 107 5.76 8.31 -9.81
N LEU A 108 6.59 7.71 -10.68
CA LEU A 108 6.16 7.14 -11.95
C LEU A 108 5.43 5.82 -11.78
N PHE A 109 5.95 4.96 -10.90
CA PHE A 109 5.38 3.66 -10.59
C PHE A 109 5.11 3.55 -9.08
N PRO A 110 4.04 4.19 -8.61
CA PRO A 110 3.71 4.20 -7.19
C PRO A 110 3.24 2.82 -6.73
N VAL A 111 3.59 2.48 -5.48
CA VAL A 111 3.16 1.24 -4.84
C VAL A 111 1.99 1.53 -3.91
N ASP A 112 0.92 0.76 -4.07
CA ASP A 112 -0.23 0.75 -3.18
C ASP A 112 -0.37 -0.63 -2.51
N ALA A 113 -0.85 -0.64 -1.26
CA ALA A 113 -1.06 -1.85 -0.49
C ALA A 113 -2.51 -1.97 -0.02
N ALA A 114 -3.06 -3.17 -0.11
CA ALA A 114 -4.38 -3.52 0.37
C ALA A 114 -4.31 -4.62 1.44
N THR A 115 -5.11 -4.48 2.49
CA THR A 115 -5.35 -5.52 3.50
C THR A 115 -6.84 -5.58 3.81
N ASP A 116 -7.33 -6.74 4.23
CA ASP A 116 -8.67 -6.87 4.80
C ASP A 116 -8.65 -6.93 6.34
N CYS A 117 -7.46 -6.86 6.95
CA CYS A 117 -7.30 -6.89 8.39
C CYS A 117 -7.37 -5.48 8.97
N ARG A 118 -8.52 -5.14 9.56
CA ARG A 118 -8.72 -3.84 10.22
C ARG A 118 -7.73 -3.56 11.36
N ASP A 119 -7.39 -4.56 12.16
CA ASP A 119 -6.40 -4.40 13.24
C ASP A 119 -5.04 -3.97 12.69
N PHE A 120 -4.58 -4.62 11.61
CA PHE A 120 -3.34 -4.25 10.95
C PHE A 120 -3.43 -2.87 10.30
N PHE A 121 -4.57 -2.55 9.69
CA PHE A 121 -4.83 -1.23 9.13
C PHE A 121 -4.69 -0.11 10.17
N GLU A 122 -5.37 -0.25 11.30
CA GLU A 122 -5.34 0.74 12.39
C GLU A 122 -3.95 0.89 13.05
N LEU A 123 -3.17 -0.21 13.11
CA LEU A 123 -1.78 -0.18 13.58
C LEU A 123 -0.87 0.59 12.62
N ALA A 124 -0.98 0.32 11.31
CA ALA A 124 -0.17 0.97 10.29
C ALA A 124 -0.54 2.45 10.09
N THR A 125 -1.80 2.84 10.32
CA THR A 125 -2.25 4.26 10.27
C THR A 125 -2.04 5.02 11.57
N GLY A 126 -1.55 4.35 12.62
CA GLY A 126 -1.35 4.93 13.94
C GLY A 126 -2.64 5.29 14.67
N SER A 127 -3.77 4.67 14.31
CA SER A 127 -5.04 4.78 15.04
C SER A 127 -5.03 3.93 16.32
N LYS A 128 -4.18 2.90 16.37
CA LYS A 128 -3.94 2.04 17.53
C LYS A 128 -2.47 2.14 17.97
N SER A 129 -2.21 1.90 19.25
CA SER A 129 -0.85 1.85 19.78
C SER A 129 -0.09 0.63 19.24
N LEU A 130 1.23 0.76 19.12
CA LEU A 130 2.08 -0.34 18.62
C LEU A 130 2.01 -1.56 19.56
N PRO A 131 2.12 -2.78 19.01
CA PRO A 131 2.13 -4.00 19.80
C PRO A 131 3.38 -4.08 20.70
N GLN A 132 3.26 -4.84 21.80
CA GLN A 132 4.38 -5.13 22.70
C GLN A 132 5.40 -6.11 22.09
N ASP A 133 4.96 -6.96 21.15
CA ASP A 133 5.84 -7.89 20.45
C ASP A 133 6.90 -7.14 19.63
N LYS A 134 8.18 -7.42 19.93
CA LYS A 134 9.32 -6.67 19.37
C LYS A 134 9.42 -6.81 17.85
N LEU A 135 9.18 -8.01 17.32
CA LEU A 135 9.31 -8.28 15.88
C LEU A 135 8.17 -7.63 15.10
N GLN A 136 6.93 -7.82 15.54
CA GLN A 136 5.78 -7.19 14.90
C GLN A 136 5.88 -5.66 14.93
N ARG A 137 6.35 -5.10 16.06
CA ARG A 137 6.56 -3.66 16.21
C ARG A 137 7.57 -3.13 15.18
N LEU A 138 8.70 -3.82 14.99
CA LEU A 138 9.71 -3.43 14.01
C LEU A 138 9.14 -3.40 12.59
N TYR A 139 8.41 -4.43 12.20
CA TYR A 139 7.79 -4.48 10.87
C TYR A 139 6.70 -3.41 10.68
N LEU A 140 5.90 -3.13 11.71
CA LEU A 140 4.93 -2.03 11.65
C LEU A 140 5.59 -0.67 11.49
N LEU A 141 6.71 -0.43 12.19
CA LEU A 141 7.49 0.78 12.05
C LEU A 141 8.04 0.92 10.62
N ALA A 142 8.54 -0.15 10.02
CA ALA A 142 9.02 -0.16 8.63
C ALA A 142 7.89 0.16 7.62
N ILE A 143 6.67 -0.34 7.83
CA ILE A 143 5.52 -0.01 6.98
C ILE A 143 5.12 1.46 7.15
N LYS A 144 5.12 1.96 8.39
CA LYS A 144 4.85 3.37 8.66
C LYS A 144 5.87 4.28 8.00
N GLU A 145 7.15 3.93 8.10
CA GLU A 145 8.24 4.63 7.42
C GLU A 145 8.00 4.65 5.92
N ALA A 146 7.74 3.50 5.29
CA ALA A 146 7.46 3.43 3.85
C ALA A 146 6.27 4.32 3.41
N ARG A 147 5.24 4.46 4.25
CA ARG A 147 4.11 5.37 4.00
C ARG A 147 4.50 6.84 4.08
N VAL A 148 5.41 7.20 4.98
CA VAL A 148 5.86 8.59 5.18
C VAL A 148 6.93 8.99 4.16
N THR A 149 7.82 8.06 3.76
CA THR A 149 8.83 8.32 2.74
C THR A 149 8.23 8.37 1.33
N GLY A 150 7.03 7.83 1.12
CA GLY A 150 6.38 7.78 -0.19
C GLY A 150 6.64 6.49 -0.96
N ARG A 151 7.41 5.54 -0.41
CA ARG A 151 7.52 4.16 -0.94
C ARG A 151 6.17 3.47 -1.03
N LEU A 152 5.27 3.78 -0.09
CA LEU A 152 3.90 3.31 -0.10
C LEU A 152 2.93 4.49 -0.20
N ARG A 153 2.33 4.68 -1.38
CA ARG A 153 1.46 5.82 -1.70
C ARG A 153 0.12 5.71 -0.99
N ASN A 154 -0.63 4.62 -1.24
CA ASN A 154 -1.90 4.37 -0.59
C ASN A 154 -1.85 3.11 0.26
N PHE A 155 -2.43 3.22 1.45
CA PHE A 155 -2.72 2.08 2.30
C PHE A 155 -4.23 1.88 2.41
N MET A 156 -4.70 0.69 2.05
CA MET A 156 -6.11 0.43 1.78
C MET A 156 -6.63 -0.68 2.70
N LEU A 157 -7.74 -0.41 3.37
CA LEU A 157 -8.58 -1.44 3.97
C LEU A 157 -9.63 -1.81 2.94
N ILE A 158 -9.73 -3.08 2.56
CA ILE A 158 -10.75 -3.58 1.63
C ILE A 158 -11.56 -4.68 2.30
N PRO A 159 -12.81 -4.92 1.88
CA PRO A 159 -13.53 -6.10 2.34
C PRO A 159 -12.79 -7.38 1.96
N THR A 160 -12.87 -8.41 2.81
CA THR A 160 -12.27 -9.73 2.57
C THR A 160 -12.66 -10.32 1.21
N GLN A 161 -13.91 -10.08 0.77
CA GLN A 161 -14.44 -10.55 -0.49
C GLN A 161 -13.74 -9.93 -1.71
N CYS A 162 -13.16 -8.73 -1.56
CA CYS A 162 -12.36 -8.06 -2.60
C CYS A 162 -10.90 -8.51 -2.61
N MET A 163 -10.45 -9.32 -1.63
CA MET A 163 -9.04 -9.67 -1.49
C MET A 163 -8.63 -10.72 -2.53
N THR A 164 -8.01 -10.28 -3.61
CA THR A 164 -7.49 -11.14 -4.68
C THR A 164 -6.49 -12.19 -4.17
N ALA A 165 -5.79 -11.94 -3.07
CA ALA A 165 -4.76 -12.82 -2.53
C ALA A 165 -5.33 -14.05 -1.82
N ASP A 166 -6.63 -14.07 -1.49
CA ASP A 166 -7.21 -15.13 -0.67
C ASP A 166 -7.12 -16.52 -1.32
N ALA A 167 -7.32 -16.60 -2.63
CA ALA A 167 -7.17 -17.86 -3.36
C ALA A 167 -5.72 -18.36 -3.45
N LEU A 168 -4.72 -17.51 -3.14
CA LEU A 168 -3.32 -17.93 -3.10
C LEU A 168 -2.96 -18.62 -1.78
N THR A 169 -3.74 -18.41 -0.73
CA THR A 169 -3.43 -18.92 0.62
C THR A 169 -4.49 -19.85 1.18
N LYS A 170 -5.70 -19.85 0.59
CA LYS A 170 -6.82 -20.71 0.97
C LYS A 170 -7.23 -21.58 -0.23
N PRO A 171 -7.56 -22.87 -0.02
CA PRO A 171 -8.12 -23.71 -1.06
C PRO A 171 -9.56 -23.26 -1.35
N MET A 172 -9.72 -22.30 -2.25
CA MET A 172 -11.01 -21.73 -2.63
C MET A 172 -11.01 -21.25 -4.09
N VAL A 173 -12.19 -21.22 -4.69
CA VAL A 173 -12.40 -20.52 -5.96
C VAL A 173 -12.67 -19.05 -5.66
N SER A 174 -11.82 -18.16 -6.17
CA SER A 174 -12.00 -16.71 -6.00
C SER A 174 -12.46 -16.06 -7.29
N PHE A 175 -13.67 -15.49 -7.25
CA PHE A 175 -14.21 -14.69 -8.34
C PHE A 175 -13.29 -13.51 -8.67
N VAL A 176 -12.77 -12.83 -7.65
CA VAL A 176 -11.93 -11.64 -7.81
C VAL A 176 -10.61 -11.99 -8.48
N LEU A 177 -9.94 -13.07 -8.05
CA LEU A 177 -8.70 -13.50 -8.69
C LEU A 177 -8.94 -13.92 -10.14
N ASN A 178 -9.98 -14.71 -10.40
CA ASN A 178 -10.33 -15.14 -11.76
C ASN A 178 -10.66 -13.96 -12.67
N LYS A 179 -11.35 -12.92 -12.15
CA LYS A 179 -11.67 -11.71 -12.91
C LYS A 179 -10.40 -10.92 -13.27
N VAL A 180 -9.45 -10.81 -12.35
CA VAL A 180 -8.16 -10.17 -12.63
C VAL A 180 -7.36 -10.96 -13.67
N LEU A 181 -7.29 -12.29 -13.55
CA LEU A 181 -6.53 -13.11 -14.50
C LEU A 181 -7.16 -13.16 -15.91
N SER A 182 -8.49 -13.09 -16.01
CA SER A 182 -9.20 -13.17 -17.29
C SER A 182 -9.36 -11.83 -18.00
N SER A 183 -9.53 -10.73 -17.26
CA SER A 183 -9.88 -9.42 -17.84
C SER A 183 -8.93 -8.29 -17.43
N GLY A 184 -8.00 -8.54 -16.53
CA GLY A 184 -7.19 -7.51 -15.89
C GLY A 184 -7.98 -6.63 -14.91
N TYR A 185 -9.30 -6.78 -14.80
CA TYR A 185 -10.13 -5.91 -13.97
C TYR A 185 -10.06 -6.29 -12.48
N VAL A 186 -9.72 -5.34 -11.61
CA VAL A 186 -9.68 -5.50 -10.14
C VAL A 186 -10.95 -4.90 -9.52
N PRO A 187 -11.93 -5.73 -9.13
CA PRO A 187 -13.17 -5.22 -8.55
C PRO A 187 -12.97 -4.83 -7.08
N PHE A 188 -13.37 -3.61 -6.72
CA PHE A 188 -13.56 -3.18 -5.33
C PHE A 188 -15.01 -2.75 -5.12
N TRP A 189 -15.60 -3.19 -4.01
CA TRP A 189 -16.92 -2.75 -3.58
C TRP A 189 -16.95 -2.57 -2.06
N ASN A 190 -18.01 -1.96 -1.55
CA ASN A 190 -18.22 -1.83 -0.12
C ASN A 190 -19.11 -2.96 0.38
N GLU A 191 -18.81 -3.45 1.58
CA GLU A 191 -19.68 -4.35 2.35
C GLU A 191 -20.22 -3.57 3.56
N ASP A 192 -21.46 -3.83 3.97
CA ASP A 192 -22.19 -3.02 4.97
C ASP A 192 -21.41 -2.75 6.27
N LYS A 193 -20.63 -3.75 6.72
CA LYS A 193 -19.81 -3.63 7.94
C LYS A 193 -18.34 -3.35 7.65
N HIS A 194 -17.87 -3.64 6.43
CA HIS A 194 -16.47 -3.58 6.05
C HIS A 194 -16.31 -2.65 4.83
N PRO A 195 -16.37 -1.32 5.01
CA PRO A 195 -16.20 -0.38 3.91
C PRO A 195 -14.75 -0.37 3.43
N ALA A 196 -14.56 -0.11 2.13
CA ALA A 196 -13.25 0.16 1.58
C ALA A 196 -12.76 1.53 2.06
N LEU A 197 -11.61 1.58 2.73
CA LEU A 197 -10.99 2.80 3.23
C LEU A 197 -9.61 2.98 2.61
N VAL A 198 -9.26 4.21 2.27
CA VAL A 198 -7.96 4.55 1.72
C VAL A 198 -7.32 5.63 2.57
N ARG A 199 -6.06 5.42 2.95
CA ARG A 199 -5.26 6.38 3.72
C ARG A 199 -3.96 6.67 2.99
N ARG A 200 -3.86 7.92 2.53
CA ARG A 200 -2.64 8.50 1.96
C ARG A 200 -2.00 9.46 2.95
N LEU A 201 -0.67 9.37 3.07
CA LEU A 201 0.15 10.36 3.74
C LEU A 201 0.90 11.20 2.69
N PRO A 202 1.16 12.48 2.98
CA PRO A 202 2.10 13.25 2.20
C PRO A 202 3.53 12.76 2.48
N THR A 203 4.38 12.81 1.47
CA THR A 203 5.81 12.46 1.61
C THR A 203 6.52 13.52 2.44
N LEU A 204 7.24 13.10 3.49
CA LEU A 204 8.11 13.97 4.29
C LEU A 204 9.56 13.78 3.84
N ALA A 205 10.28 14.88 3.65
CA ALA A 205 11.70 14.85 3.26
C ALA A 205 12.62 14.44 4.42
N GLU A 206 12.27 14.85 5.65
CA GLU A 206 13.01 14.51 6.87
C GLU A 206 12.08 13.81 7.86
N ILE A 207 12.50 12.63 8.29
CA ILE A 207 11.73 11.75 9.17
C ILE A 207 12.57 11.46 10.40
N SER A 208 12.02 11.76 11.58
CA SER A 208 12.57 11.28 12.84
C SER A 208 11.82 10.03 13.32
N GLU A 209 12.44 9.24 14.19
CA GLU A 209 11.78 8.05 14.75
C GLU A 209 10.46 8.42 15.47
N GLU A 210 10.41 9.59 16.11
CA GLU A 210 9.20 10.10 16.77
C GLU A 210 8.00 10.23 15.83
N ASP A 211 8.25 10.51 14.55
CA ASP A 211 7.20 10.65 13.56
C ASP A 211 6.52 9.32 13.24
N LEU A 212 7.23 8.20 13.41
CA LEU A 212 6.69 6.84 13.22
C LEU A 212 5.73 6.43 14.35
N TYR A 213 5.85 7.04 15.53
CA TYR A 213 4.93 6.79 16.64
C TYR A 213 3.63 7.59 16.54
N LYS A 214 3.60 8.64 15.72
CA LYS A 214 2.45 9.54 15.58
C LYS A 214 1.36 8.91 14.71
N ALA A 215 0.13 9.39 14.90
CA ALA A 215 -1.02 9.07 14.06
C ALA A 215 -0.98 9.90 12.77
N ASP A 216 -1.57 9.39 11.70
CA ASP A 216 -1.59 10.02 10.37
C ASP A 216 -1.98 11.51 10.38
N ASP A 217 -2.94 11.91 11.23
CA ASP A 217 -3.42 13.29 11.32
C ASP A 217 -2.33 14.26 11.80
N ARG A 218 -1.40 13.81 12.65
CA ARG A 218 -0.26 14.63 13.09
C ARG A 218 0.79 14.74 12.00
N SER A 219 1.08 13.67 11.28
CA SER A 219 2.01 13.69 10.15
C SER A 219 1.51 14.60 9.02
N ARG A 220 0.20 14.61 8.78
CA ARG A 220 -0.44 15.59 7.89
C ARG A 220 -0.26 17.02 8.37
N ARG A 221 -0.46 17.30 9.66
CA ARG A 221 -0.22 18.65 10.21
C ARG A 221 1.24 19.07 10.10
N LYS A 222 2.20 18.15 10.31
CA LYS A 222 3.63 18.40 10.12
C LYS A 222 3.89 18.82 8.67
N PHE A 223 3.40 18.05 7.71
CA PHE A 223 3.46 18.44 6.29
C PHE A 223 2.80 19.78 5.98
N TRP A 224 1.67 20.15 6.59
CA TRP A 224 1.09 21.47 6.33
C TRP A 224 1.83 22.63 7.02
N ARG A 225 2.57 22.35 8.11
CA ARG A 225 3.39 23.34 8.82
C ARG A 225 4.77 23.55 8.19
N GLU A 226 5.36 22.45 7.71
CA GLU A 226 6.73 22.40 7.17
C GLU A 226 6.77 22.25 5.65
N GLY A 227 5.63 21.92 5.03
CA GLY A 227 5.49 21.79 3.59
C GLY A 227 5.45 23.14 2.89
N PRO A 228 5.51 23.12 1.55
CA PRO A 228 5.93 24.29 0.80
C PRO A 228 4.84 25.36 0.76
N ILE A 229 5.03 26.41 1.57
CA ILE A 229 4.63 27.78 1.20
C ILE A 229 5.63 28.34 0.14
N LEU A 230 6.69 27.61 -0.23
CA LEU A 230 7.82 28.13 -1.01
C LEU A 230 8.35 27.18 -2.12
N GLN A 231 7.52 26.70 -3.05
CA GLN A 231 8.01 26.15 -4.33
C GLN A 231 7.20 26.55 -5.58
N ALA A 232 6.35 27.59 -5.48
CA ALA A 232 5.64 28.13 -6.65
C ALA A 232 6.44 29.20 -7.45
N GLN A 233 7.71 29.45 -7.12
CA GLN A 233 8.52 30.48 -7.80
C GLN A 233 9.78 29.97 -8.54
N HIS A 234 10.13 28.68 -8.45
CA HIS A 234 11.41 28.19 -9.00
C HIS A 234 11.32 27.15 -10.14
N VAL A 235 10.12 26.88 -10.68
CA VAL A 235 9.95 25.97 -11.85
C VAL A 235 9.38 26.71 -13.09
N LEU A 236 9.37 28.05 -13.06
CA LEU A 236 9.10 28.88 -14.24
C LEU A 236 10.26 29.86 -14.48
N ARG A 237 11.44 29.33 -14.80
CA ARG A 237 12.46 30.00 -15.62
C ARG A 237 13.29 28.96 -16.35
#